data_AF-A0A7R6P0R5-F1
#
_entry.id   AF-A0A7R6P0R5-F1
#
_cell.length_a   1.000
_cell.length_b   1.000
_cell.length_c   1.000
_cell.angle_alpha   90.00
_cell.angle_beta   90.00
_cell.angle_gamma   90.00
#
_symmetry.space_group_name_H-M   'P 1'
#
loop_
_entity.id
_entity.type
_entity.pdbx_description
1 polymer ?
#
loop_
_entity_poly.entity_id
_entity_poly.type
_entity_poly.pdbx_seq_one_letter_code
_entity_poly.pdbx_strand_id
1 'polypeptide(L)' 'MTNKAFILQRISNFAGAELDPDSDKQVSTVLRDKFNIHLPQRRSMVEALKAVANDHEIIQLIIQYRSTTLI' A
#
# COMPACT_ATOMS: atom_id res chain seq x y z
N MET A 1 18.90 -2.99 -9.33
CA MET A 1 18.21 -1.72 -9.04
C MET A 1 16.90 -1.65 -9.81
N THR A 2 15.92 -2.52 -9.50
CA THR A 2 14.81 -2.76 -10.46
C THR A 2 13.43 -3.01 -9.82
N ASN A 3 13.33 -3.14 -8.49
CA ASN A 3 12.06 -3.56 -7.89
C ASN A 3 11.17 -2.39 -7.44
N LYS A 4 11.74 -1.36 -6.79
CA LYS A 4 10.93 -0.29 -6.16
C LYS A 4 10.13 0.54 -7.18
N ALA A 5 10.74 0.97 -8.28
CA ALA A 5 10.05 1.70 -9.34
C ALA A 5 8.96 0.85 -10.03
N PHE A 6 9.22 -0.44 -10.22
CA PHE A 6 8.24 -1.37 -10.78
C PHE A 6 7.04 -1.58 -9.85
N ILE A 7 7.29 -1.75 -8.55
CA ILE A 7 6.23 -1.86 -7.53
C ILE A 7 5.43 -0.56 -7.48
N LEU A 8 6.08 0.61 -7.50
CA LEU A 8 5.39 1.90 -7.54
C LEU A 8 4.48 2.00 -8.76
N GLN A 9 4.98 1.66 -9.94
CA GLN A 9 4.20 1.69 -11.17
C GLN A 9 2.99 0.77 -11.08
N ARG A 10 3.14 -0.44 -10.53
CA ARG A 10 2.00 -1.34 -10.29
C ARG A 10 0.99 -0.74 -9.32
N ILE A 11 1.45 -0.20 -8.20
CA ILE A 11 0.59 0.46 -7.21
C ILE A 11 -0.19 1.61 -7.85
N SER A 12 0.48 2.47 -8.61
CA SER A 12 -0.16 3.58 -9.33
C SER A 12 -1.16 3.08 -10.38
N ASN A 13 -0.86 1.98 -11.08
CA ASN A 13 -1.79 1.37 -12.03
C ASN A 13 -3.06 0.85 -11.33
N PHE A 14 -2.93 0.18 -10.19
CA PHE A 14 -4.07 -0.27 -9.37
C PHE A 14 -4.86 0.94 -8.84
N ALA A 15 -4.17 1.93 -8.27
CA ALA A 15 -4.74 3.16 -7.76
C ALA A 15 -5.35 4.03 -8.88
N GLY A 16 -4.96 3.84 -10.14
CA GLY A 16 -5.41 4.65 -11.29
C GLY A 16 -5.08 6.14 -11.16
N ALA A 17 -4.18 6.49 -10.24
CA ALA A 17 -3.74 7.83 -9.91
C ALA A 17 -2.33 7.73 -9.29
N GLU A 18 -1.61 8.86 -9.23
CA GLU A 18 -0.39 8.91 -8.42
C GLU A 18 -0.74 8.69 -6.95
N LEU A 19 -0.22 7.60 -6.40
CA LEU A 19 -0.26 7.30 -4.98
C LEU A 19 1.15 7.26 -4.44
N ASP A 20 1.40 8.00 -3.37
CA ASP A 20 2.59 7.86 -2.55
C ASP A 20 2.39 6.70 -1.57
N PRO A 21 3.06 5.54 -1.75
CA PRO A 21 2.90 4.41 -0.84
C PRO A 21 3.52 4.66 0.52
N ASP A 22 4.43 5.62 0.69
CA ASP A 22 5.01 5.97 2.00
C ASP A 22 4.07 6.91 2.81
N SER A 23 3.09 7.53 2.16
CA SER A 23 2.08 8.36 2.83
C SER A 23 0.91 7.55 3.38
N ASP A 24 0.86 7.35 4.70
CA ASP A 24 -0.24 6.65 5.38
C ASP A 24 -1.62 7.27 5.08
N LYS A 25 -1.67 8.60 4.95
CA LYS A 25 -2.90 9.32 4.61
C LYS A 25 -3.38 8.98 3.21
N GLN A 26 -2.50 9.05 2.20
CA GLN A 26 -2.89 8.73 0.82
C GLN A 26 -3.27 7.25 0.68
N VAL A 27 -2.50 6.35 1.29
CA VAL A 27 -2.79 4.91 1.27
C VAL A 27 -4.17 4.63 1.88
N SER A 28 -4.45 5.18 3.07
CA SER A 28 -5.74 4.95 3.72
C SER A 28 -6.92 5.52 2.92
N THR A 29 -6.77 6.71 2.31
CA THR A 29 -7.79 7.30 1.43
C THR A 29 -8.03 6.43 0.20
N VAL A 30 -6.99 6.02 -0.52
CA VAL A 30 -7.16 5.23 -1.75
C VAL A 30 -7.72 3.84 -1.46
N LEU A 31 -7.25 3.18 -0.39
CA LEU A 31 -7.80 1.88 0.03
C LEU A 31 -9.29 1.98 0.35
N ARG A 32 -9.72 3.04 1.05
CA ARG A 32 -11.14 3.26 1.37
C ARG A 32 -11.95 3.65 0.14
N ASP A 33 -11.56 4.73 -0.54
CA ASP A 33 -12.40 5.36 -1.56
C ASP A 33 -12.44 4.53 -2.84
N LYS A 34 -11.33 3.88 -3.19
CA LYS A 34 -11.21 3.15 -4.46
C LYS A 34 -11.44 1.66 -4.35
N PHE A 35 -10.98 1.05 -3.26
CA PHE A 35 -11.07 -0.39 -3.06
C PHE A 35 -12.13 -0.79 -2.03
N ASN A 36 -12.77 0.18 -1.36
CA ASN A 36 -13.71 -0.05 -0.25
C ASN A 36 -13.09 -0.88 0.90
N ILE A 37 -11.77 -0.83 1.03
CA ILE A 37 -11.01 -1.57 2.04
C ILE A 37 -10.91 -0.72 3.31
N HIS A 38 -11.40 -1.28 4.40
CA HIS A 38 -11.35 -0.66 5.71
C HIS A 38 -10.23 -1.31 6.53
N LEU A 39 -9.19 -0.55 6.83
CA LEU A 39 -8.09 -1.04 7.64
C LEU A 39 -8.52 -1.19 9.10
N PRO A 40 -8.16 -2.30 9.77
CA PRO A 40 -8.43 -2.49 11.18
C PRO A 40 -7.62 -1.50 12.02
N GLN A 41 -8.18 -1.07 13.16
CA GLN A 41 -7.47 -0.21 14.10
C GLN A 41 -6.31 -1.00 14.74
N ARG A 42 -5.07 -0.58 14.46
CA ARG A 42 -3.83 -1.22 14.95
C ARG A 42 -2.88 -0.16 15.49
N ARG A 43 -1.81 -0.63 16.15
CA ARG A 43 -0.75 0.22 16.73
C ARG A 43 0.07 0.97 15.68
N SER A 44 0.10 0.50 14.43
CA SER A 44 0.77 1.16 13.31
C SER A 44 0.10 0.80 11.97
N MET A 45 0.32 1.65 10.95
CA MET A 45 -0.20 1.42 9.61
C MET A 45 0.33 0.13 8.99
N VAL A 46 1.61 -0.20 9.23
CA VAL A 46 2.22 -1.45 8.73
C VAL A 46 1.51 -2.68 9.28
N GLU A 47 1.19 -2.70 10.57
CA GLU A 47 0.46 -3.81 11.18
C GLU A 47 -1.00 -3.87 10.71
N ALA A 48 -1.63 -2.72 10.46
CA ALA A 48 -2.95 -2.66 9.86
C ALA A 48 -2.97 -3.25 8.44
N LEU A 49 -2.00 -2.88 7.60
CA LEU A 49 -1.84 -3.38 6.24
C LEU A 49 -1.58 -4.90 6.25
N LYS A 50 -0.65 -5.39 7.07
CA LYS A 50 -0.35 -6.83 7.16
C LYS A 50 -1.56 -7.67 7.55
N ALA A 51 -2.44 -7.14 8.39
CA ALA A 51 -3.62 -7.87 8.85
C ALA A 51 -4.61 -8.20 7.71
N VAL A 52 -4.60 -7.43 6.62
CA VAL A 52 -5.49 -7.60 5.45
C VAL A 52 -4.72 -7.86 4.14
N ALA A 53 -3.40 -8.04 4.24
CA ALA A 53 -2.54 -8.22 3.08
C ALA A 53 -2.82 -9.52 2.31
N ASN A 54 -3.28 -10.57 3.00
CA ASN A 54 -3.61 -11.84 2.35
C ASN A 54 -4.81 -11.71 1.40
N ASP A 55 -5.72 -10.79 1.67
CA ASP A 55 -6.96 -10.62 0.91
C ASP A 55 -6.80 -9.67 -0.30
N HIS A 56 -5.74 -8.85 -0.31
CA HIS A 56 -5.60 -7.76 -1.27
C HIS A 56 -4.17 -7.60 -1.79
N GLU A 57 -3.97 -7.90 -3.08
CA GLU A 57 -2.67 -7.76 -3.76
C GLU A 57 -2.10 -6.34 -3.67
N ILE A 58 -2.95 -5.30 -3.82
CA ILE A 58 -2.54 -3.89 -3.68
C ILE A 58 -1.88 -3.63 -2.32
N ILE A 59 -2.35 -4.28 -1.24
CA ILE A 59 -1.80 -4.12 0.10
C ILE A 59 -0.45 -4.83 0.20
N GLN A 60 -0.30 -6.02 -0.39
CA GLN A 60 0.99 -6.71 -0.46
C GLN A 60 2.04 -5.85 -1.19
N LEU A 61 1.65 -5.24 -2.31
CA LEU A 61 2.52 -4.35 -3.08
C LEU A 61 2.95 -3.13 -2.26
N ILE A 62 2.03 -2.49 -1.53
CA ILE A 62 2.35 -1.35 -0.66
C ILE A 62 3.31 -1.76 0.46
N ILE A 63 3.08 -2.91 1.10
CA ILE A 63 3.99 -3.44 2.12
C ILE A 63 5.37 -3.71 1.51
N GLN A 64 5.42 -4.37 0.35
CA GLN A 64 6.67 -4.68 -0.33
C GLN A 64 7.43 -3.41 -0.71
N TYR A 65 6.74 -2.38 -1.19
CA TYR A 65 7.32 -1.07 -1.50
C TYR A 65 7.98 -0.45 -0.26
N ARG A 66 7.23 -0.38 0.84
CA ARG A 66 7.70 0.19 2.11
C ARG A 66 8.88 -0.60 2.69
N SER A 67 8.82 -1.93 2.63
CA SER A 67 9.90 -2.80 3.10
C SER A 67 11.16 -2.70 2.24
N THR A 68 11.03 -2.40 0.94
CA THR A 68 12.19 -2.20 0.04
C THR A 68 12.90 -0.86 0.31
N THR A 69 12.29 0.07 1.05
CA THR A 69 12.87 1.38 1.41
C THR A 69 13.80 1.31 2.63
N LEU A 70 13.85 0.18 3.35
CA LEU A 70 14.79 0.00 4.46
C LEU A 70 16.19 -0.33 3.92
N ILE A 71 16.98 0.75 3.80
CA ILE A 71 18.45 0.91 3.83
C ILE A 71 19.27 -0.38 3.76
#